data_AF-A0A914FU00-F1
#
_entry.id   AF-A0A914FU00-F1
#
_cell.length_a   1.000
_cell.length_b   1.000
_cell.length_c   1.000
_cell.angle_alpha   90.00
_cell.angle_beta   90.00
_cell.angle_gamma   90.00
#
_symmetry.space_group_name_H-M   'P 1'
#
loop_
_entity.id
_entity.type
_entity.pdbx_description
1 polymer ?
#
loop_
_entity_poly.entity_id
_entity_poly.type
_entity_poly.pdbx_seq_one_letter_code
_entity_poly.pdbx_strand_id
1 'polypeptide(L)'
;MPPKKGKTAKGHVKCDPIPVGTIYKGTNKREVIVGKEFAQGGFGRICDAKLVGKADKLIIKLEPSGNGPLFTEMYAFQRLFRADMLEAYKKKQKLTHLGLPYLVESGMQEEIRFLVMPKYSYCLDHIIKE
;
A
#
# COMPACT_ATOMS: atom_id res chain seq x y z
N MET A 1 19.27 -7.48 -39.55
CA MET A 1 19.87 -6.70 -38.44
C MET A 1 19.95 -7.57 -37.20
N PRO A 2 21.08 -7.65 -36.50
CA PRO A 2 21.12 -8.27 -35.17
C PRO A 2 20.27 -7.44 -34.19
N PRO A 3 19.57 -8.07 -33.23
CA PRO A 3 18.78 -7.35 -32.25
C PRO A 3 19.69 -6.45 -31.39
N LYS A 4 19.35 -5.17 -31.27
CA LYS A 4 20.01 -4.26 -30.33
C LYS A 4 19.92 -4.88 -28.94
N LYS A 5 21.06 -5.08 -28.27
CA LYS A 5 21.12 -5.51 -26.86
C LYS A 5 20.12 -4.64 -26.07
N GLY A 6 19.04 -5.27 -25.59
CA GLY A 6 18.06 -4.58 -24.77
C GLY A 6 18.77 -3.95 -23.58
N LYS A 7 18.41 -2.70 -23.25
CA LYS A 7 18.90 -2.06 -22.02
C LYS A 7 18.56 -3.00 -20.87
N THR A 8 19.57 -3.49 -20.14
CA THR A 8 19.37 -4.24 -18.90
C THR A 8 18.44 -3.41 -18.02
N ALA A 9 17.30 -3.98 -17.62
CA ALA A 9 16.37 -3.27 -16.74
C ALA A 9 17.13 -2.84 -15.48
N LYS A 10 17.07 -1.55 -15.14
CA LYS A 10 17.61 -1.08 -13.86
C LYS A 10 16.87 -1.83 -12.76
N GLY A 11 17.62 -2.44 -11.83
CA GLY A 11 17.04 -3.13 -10.69
C GLY A 11 16.19 -2.18 -9.83
N HIS A 12 15.32 -2.75 -9.00
CA HIS A 12 14.47 -1.97 -8.10
C HIS A 12 15.30 -1.10 -7.13
N VAL A 13 14.84 0.13 -6.93
CA VAL A 13 15.48 1.12 -6.04
C VAL A 13 14.89 0.99 -4.63
N LYS A 14 15.73 1.00 -3.60
CA LYS A 14 15.24 0.99 -2.21
C LYS A 14 14.63 2.34 -1.85
N CYS A 15 13.50 2.33 -1.16
CA CYS A 15 12.93 3.53 -0.56
C CYS A 15 13.82 4.03 0.60
N ASP A 16 14.13 5.31 0.63
CA ASP A 16 14.76 5.94 1.79
C ASP A 16 13.80 6.00 2.98
N PRO A 17 14.30 6.05 4.24
CA PRO A 17 13.46 6.17 5.42
C PRO A 17 12.58 7.42 5.36
N ILE A 18 11.31 7.28 5.72
CA ILE A 18 10.37 8.40 5.77
C ILE A 18 10.25 8.88 7.22
N PRO A 19 10.48 10.18 7.50
CA PRO A 19 10.31 10.73 8.84
C PRO A 19 8.90 10.52 9.38
N VAL A 20 8.80 10.15 10.67
CA VAL A 20 7.52 10.08 11.38
C VAL A 20 6.90 11.48 11.42
N GLY A 21 5.61 11.57 11.14
CA GLY A 21 4.87 12.83 11.04
C GLY A 21 4.81 13.41 9.63
N THR A 22 5.55 12.85 8.66
CA THR A 22 5.44 13.25 7.24
C THR A 22 3.99 13.11 6.77
N ILE A 23 3.50 14.12 6.05
CA ILE A 23 2.14 14.15 5.52
C ILE A 23 2.19 13.86 4.02
N TYR A 24 1.43 12.85 3.60
CA TYR A 24 1.16 12.54 2.20
C TYR A 24 -0.27 12.96 1.85
N LYS A 25 -0.42 13.64 0.72
CA LYS A 25 -1.73 14.01 0.16
C LYS A 25 -2.21 12.95 -0.82
N GLY A 26 -3.31 12.29 -0.48
CA GLY A 26 -3.96 11.27 -1.31
C GLY A 26 -4.64 11.82 -2.56
N THR A 27 -4.88 10.94 -3.52
CA THR A 27 -5.66 11.24 -4.72
C THR A 27 -7.08 11.69 -4.38
N ASN A 28 -7.68 11.18 -3.31
CA ASN A 28 -8.99 11.64 -2.83
C ASN A 28 -8.91 12.86 -1.90
N LYS A 29 -7.81 13.63 -1.94
CA LYS A 29 -7.57 14.85 -1.16
C LYS A 29 -7.54 14.67 0.36
N ARG A 30 -7.45 13.44 0.86
CA ARG A 30 -7.26 13.18 2.28
C ARG A 30 -5.79 13.16 2.62
N GLU A 31 -5.47 13.66 3.81
CA GLU A 31 -4.11 13.72 4.31
C GLU A 31 -3.82 12.50 5.19
N VAL A 32 -2.65 11.90 4.98
CA VAL A 32 -2.20 10.69 5.67
C VAL A 32 -0.88 11.02 6.35
N ILE A 33 -0.85 10.84 7.67
CA ILE A 33 0.32 11.03 8.52
C ILE A 33 1.07 9.69 8.62
N VAL A 34 2.35 9.70 8.27
CA VAL A 34 3.24 8.54 8.38
C VAL A 34 3.66 8.35 9.84
N GLY A 35 3.51 7.13 10.34
CA GLY A 35 3.90 6.70 11.66
C GLY A 35 5.22 5.91 11.66
N LYS A 36 5.40 5.10 12.71
CA LYS A 36 6.59 4.28 12.89
C LYS A 36 6.71 3.22 11.79
N GLU A 37 7.89 3.07 11.21
CA GLU A 37 8.23 1.95 10.35
C GLU A 37 8.29 0.65 11.17
N PHE A 38 7.64 -0.41 10.70
CA PHE A 38 7.69 -1.72 11.36
C PHE A 38 8.03 -2.87 10.42
N ALA A 39 8.07 -2.63 9.10
CA ALA A 39 8.56 -3.61 8.15
C ALA A 39 9.20 -2.93 6.93
N GLN A 40 10.25 -3.56 6.42
CA GLN A 40 10.90 -3.19 5.17
C GLN A 40 10.96 -4.43 4.29
N GLY A 41 10.41 -4.33 3.07
CA GLY A 41 10.54 -5.38 2.05
C GLY A 41 11.86 -5.28 1.30
N GLY A 42 11.94 -5.88 0.12
CA GLY A 42 13.12 -5.73 -0.75
C GLY A 42 13.39 -4.27 -1.14
N PHE A 43 12.33 -3.52 -1.46
CA PHE A 43 12.44 -2.18 -2.07
C PHE A 43 11.46 -1.15 -1.49
N GLY A 44 10.35 -1.60 -0.89
CA GLY A 44 9.35 -0.75 -0.25
C GLY A 44 9.43 -0.76 1.27
N ARG A 45 8.80 0.24 1.89
CA ARG A 45 8.65 0.37 3.34
C ARG A 45 7.19 0.25 3.74
N ILE A 46 6.97 -0.24 4.96
CA ILE A 46 5.65 -0.30 5.57
C ILE A 46 5.72 0.39 6.93
N CYS A 47 4.94 1.45 7.04
CA CYS A 47 4.82 2.25 8.26
C CYS A 47 3.39 2.20 8.78
N ASP A 48 3.24 2.48 10.07
CA ASP A 48 1.95 2.89 10.61
C ASP A 48 1.44 4.13 9.87
N ALA A 49 0.13 4.30 9.82
CA ALA A 49 -0.48 5.47 9.22
C ALA A 49 -1.70 5.93 10.01
N LYS A 50 -1.97 7.23 9.93
CA LYS A 50 -3.21 7.83 10.44
C LYS A 50 -3.79 8.75 9.39
N LEU A 51 -5.09 8.67 9.17
CA LEU A 51 -5.79 9.67 8.36
C LEU A 51 -6.07 10.89 9.25
N VAL A 52 -5.81 12.10 8.76
CA VAL A 52 -6.09 13.33 9.51
C VAL A 52 -7.59 13.35 9.90
N GLY A 53 -7.87 13.54 11.19
CA GLY A 53 -9.23 13.58 11.73
C GLY A 53 -9.90 12.21 11.94
N LYS A 54 -9.20 11.09 11.77
CA LYS A 54 -9.73 9.75 12.09
C LYS A 54 -8.82 8.94 13.00
N ALA A 55 -9.42 8.05 13.77
CA ALA A 55 -8.73 7.17 14.73
C ALA A 55 -8.46 5.75 14.18
N ASP A 56 -8.44 5.57 12.85
CA ASP A 56 -8.30 4.26 12.23
C ASP A 56 -6.88 3.70 12.36
N LYS A 57 -6.75 2.39 12.63
CA LYS A 57 -5.46 1.69 12.59
C LYS A 57 -5.13 1.34 11.14
N LEU A 58 -4.24 2.13 10.53
CA LEU A 58 -3.87 2.00 9.13
C LEU A 58 -2.38 1.72 8.98
N ILE A 59 -2.01 1.24 7.79
CA ILE A 59 -0.62 1.18 7.34
C ILE A 59 -0.48 1.94 6.04
N ILE A 60 0.72 2.43 5.77
CA ILE A 60 1.12 3.02 4.50
C ILE A 60 2.29 2.22 3.92
N LYS A 61 2.10 1.70 2.71
CA LYS A 61 3.17 1.12 1.90
C LYS A 61 3.76 2.21 1.03
N LEU A 62 5.08 2.30 0.99
CA LEU A 62 5.83 3.35 0.28
C LEU A 62 6.86 2.71 -0.64
N GLU A 63 6.95 3.17 -1.88
CA GLU A 63 7.92 2.66 -2.86
C GLU A 63 8.27 3.74 -3.90
N PRO A 64 9.54 3.84 -4.33
CA PRO A 64 9.92 4.72 -5.44
C PRO A 64 9.07 4.47 -6.70
N SER A 65 8.69 5.56 -7.38
CA SER A 65 7.80 5.57 -8.54
C SER A 65 8.33 4.72 -9.70
N GLY A 66 9.64 4.50 -9.78
CA GLY A 66 10.28 3.65 -10.78
C GLY A 66 10.11 2.14 -10.58
N ASN A 67 9.67 1.67 -9.41
CA ASN A 67 9.58 0.22 -9.12
C ASN A 67 8.23 -0.39 -9.53
N GLY A 68 8.21 -1.54 -10.19
CA GLY A 68 6.95 -2.16 -10.65
C GLY A 68 5.95 -2.61 -9.55
N PRO A 69 6.38 -3.28 -8.47
CA PRO A 69 5.47 -4.02 -7.59
C PRO A 69 4.35 -3.20 -6.94
N LEU A 70 4.65 -2.08 -6.27
CA LEU A 70 3.60 -1.29 -5.61
C LEU A 70 2.65 -0.65 -6.64
N PHE A 71 3.11 -0.42 -7.88
CA PHE A 71 2.26 0.15 -8.94
C PHE A 71 1.15 -0.84 -9.28
N THR A 72 1.53 -2.10 -9.52
CA THR A 72 0.57 -3.17 -9.79
C THR A 72 -0.41 -3.35 -8.63
N GLU A 73 0.10 -3.36 -7.38
CA GLU A 73 -0.75 -3.48 -6.19
C GLU A 73 -1.74 -2.32 -6.07
N MET A 74 -1.29 -1.07 -6.20
CA MET A 74 -2.16 0.12 -6.17
C MET A 74 -3.29 0.04 -7.20
N TYR A 75 -2.98 -0.37 -8.44
CA TYR A 75 -4.00 -0.52 -9.49
C TYR A 75 -5.02 -1.61 -9.17
N ALA A 76 -4.60 -2.73 -8.56
CA ALA A 76 -5.53 -3.75 -8.09
C ALA A 76 -6.46 -3.19 -7.02
N PHE A 77 -5.93 -2.44 -6.05
CA PHE A 77 -6.73 -1.80 -5.00
C PHE A 77 -7.75 -0.80 -5.56
N GLN A 78 -7.33 0.04 -6.51
CA GLN A 78 -8.19 1.05 -7.13
C GLN A 78 -9.34 0.45 -7.95
N ARG A 79 -9.12 -0.72 -8.57
CA ARG A 79 -10.11 -1.35 -9.47
C ARG A 79 -10.95 -2.42 -8.81
N LEU A 80 -10.39 -3.17 -7.86
CA LEU A 80 -10.99 -4.39 -7.31
C LEU A 80 -11.29 -4.29 -5.81
N PHE A 81 -10.50 -3.54 -5.05
CA PHE A 81 -10.59 -3.51 -3.59
C PHE A 81 -11.10 -2.18 -3.04
N ARG A 82 -12.08 -1.57 -3.72
CA ARG A 82 -12.77 -0.40 -3.14
C ARG A 82 -13.76 -0.85 -2.06
N ALA A 83 -13.81 -0.11 -0.95
CA ALA A 83 -14.67 -0.44 0.18
C ALA A 83 -16.16 -0.59 -0.24
N ASP A 84 -16.66 0.31 -1.08
CA ASP A 84 -18.05 0.28 -1.57
C ASP A 84 -18.36 -0.98 -2.41
N MET A 85 -17.43 -1.40 -3.26
CA MET A 85 -17.57 -2.61 -4.08
C MET A 85 -17.55 -3.88 -3.23
N LEU A 86 -16.64 -3.94 -2.25
CA LEU A 86 -16.50 -5.08 -1.35
C LEU A 86 -17.74 -5.24 -0.45
N GLU A 87 -18.28 -4.14 0.08
CA GLU A 87 -19.52 -4.15 0.87
C GLU A 87 -20.73 -4.56 0.01
N ALA A 88 -20.83 -4.06 -1.22
CA ALA A 88 -21.90 -4.48 -2.14
C ALA A 88 -21.82 -5.98 -2.45
N TYR A 89 -20.62 -6.52 -2.70
CA TYR A 89 -20.42 -7.94 -2.94
C TYR A 89 -20.78 -8.79 -1.71
N LYS A 90 -20.29 -8.39 -0.53
CA LYS A 90 -20.58 -9.05 0.76
C LYS A 90 -22.08 -9.16 1.00
N LYS A 91 -22.83 -8.05 0.79
CA LYS A 91 -24.30 -8.02 0.91
C LYS A 91 -24.98 -8.92 -0.12
N LYS A 92 -24.57 -8.84 -1.39
CA LYS A 92 -25.14 -9.67 -2.48
C LYS A 92 -24.98 -11.16 -2.21
N GLN A 93 -23.81 -11.56 -1.71
CA GLN A 93 -23.49 -12.96 -1.41
C GLN A 93 -23.92 -13.40 0.00
N LYS A 94 -24.53 -12.51 0.79
CA LYS A 94 -24.95 -12.77 2.18
C LYS A 94 -23.80 -13.27 3.08
N LEU A 95 -22.60 -12.74 2.86
CA LEU A 95 -21.42 -13.11 3.63
C LEU A 95 -21.36 -12.31 4.93
N THR A 96 -21.04 -12.97 6.05
CA THR A 96 -20.80 -12.29 7.33
C THR A 96 -19.43 -11.62 7.38
N HIS A 97 -18.46 -12.17 6.64
CA HIS A 97 -17.09 -11.69 6.55
C HIS A 97 -16.54 -11.83 5.13
N LEU A 98 -15.63 -10.92 4.75
CA LEU A 98 -14.88 -10.97 3.49
C LEU A 98 -13.41 -10.66 3.81
N GLY A 99 -12.54 -11.66 3.66
CA GLY A 99 -11.12 -11.59 4.04
C GLY A 99 -10.24 -10.84 3.05
N LEU A 100 -10.79 -9.83 2.36
CA LEU A 100 -10.06 -9.01 1.41
C LEU A 100 -9.72 -7.65 2.04
N PRO A 101 -8.52 -7.11 1.77
CA PRO A 101 -8.21 -5.74 2.16
C PRO A 101 -9.02 -4.74 1.34
N TYR A 102 -9.05 -3.48 1.78
CA TYR A 102 -9.68 -2.40 1.03
C TYR A 102 -8.79 -1.17 0.92
N LEU A 103 -8.99 -0.41 -0.15
CA LEU A 103 -8.32 0.85 -0.42
C LEU A 103 -8.82 1.90 0.56
N VAL A 104 -7.93 2.40 1.41
CA VAL A 104 -8.22 3.56 2.25
C VAL A 104 -7.86 4.82 1.50
N GLU A 105 -6.63 4.94 0.99
CA GLU A 105 -6.14 6.06 0.19
C GLU A 105 -4.93 5.62 -0.64
N SER A 106 -4.60 6.35 -1.70
CA SER A 106 -3.39 6.11 -2.49
C SER A 106 -2.90 7.41 -3.12
N GLY A 107 -1.66 7.46 -3.56
CA GLY A 107 -1.15 8.61 -4.31
C GLY A 107 0.34 8.53 -4.62
N MET A 108 0.89 9.68 -4.98
CA MET A 108 2.31 9.86 -5.23
C MET A 108 2.74 11.26 -4.80
N GLN A 109 3.88 11.37 -4.13
CA GLN A 109 4.51 12.64 -3.74
C GLN A 109 6.03 12.48 -3.82
N GLU A 110 6.72 13.43 -4.43
CA GLU A 110 8.19 13.43 -4.56
C GLU A 110 8.77 12.10 -5.12
N GLU A 111 8.19 11.59 -6.20
CA GLU A 111 8.58 10.29 -6.81
C GLU A 111 8.45 9.07 -5.88
N ILE A 112 7.66 9.18 -4.80
CA ILE A 112 7.30 8.08 -3.92
C ILE A 112 5.82 7.79 -4.08
N ARG A 113 5.50 6.59 -4.56
CA ARG A 113 4.14 6.06 -4.57
C ARG A 113 3.77 5.52 -3.20
N PHE A 114 2.50 5.67 -2.85
CA PHE A 114 1.99 5.13 -1.60
C PHE A 114 0.59 4.53 -1.72
N LEU A 115 0.36 3.52 -0.89
CA LEU A 115 -0.92 2.84 -0.71
C LEU A 115 -1.24 2.76 0.78
N VAL A 116 -2.44 3.19 1.15
CA VAL A 116 -2.97 3.13 2.51
C VAL A 116 -4.07 2.09 2.56
N MET A 117 -3.98 1.21 3.54
CA MET A 117 -4.92 0.12 3.77
C MET A 117 -5.05 -0.17 5.28
N PRO A 118 -6.04 -0.96 5.71
CA PRO A 118 -6.19 -1.34 7.10
C PRO A 118 -4.95 -2.04 7.65
N LYS A 119 -4.64 -1.79 8.93
CA LYS A 119 -3.61 -2.53 9.65
C LYS A 119 -4.20 -3.85 10.16
N TYR A 120 -3.56 -4.95 9.81
CA TYR A 120 -3.87 -6.27 10.35
C TYR A 120 -2.90 -6.64 11.47
N SER A 121 -3.25 -7.69 12.22
CA SER A 121 -2.41 -8.26 13.26
C SER A 121 -1.37 -9.20 12.63
N TYR A 122 -1.05 -10.30 13.30
CA TYR A 122 -0.04 -11.25 12.87
C TYR A 122 -0.44 -11.99 11.59
N CYS A 123 0.56 -12.34 10.78
CA CYS A 123 0.39 -13.32 9.72
C CYS A 123 0.33 -14.73 10.32
N LEU A 124 -0.36 -15.65 9.64
CA LEU A 124 -0.48 -17.04 10.09
C LEU A 124 0.88 -17.73 10.27
N ASP A 125 1.85 -17.42 9.41
CA ASP A 125 3.23 -17.91 9.51
C ASP A 125 3.90 -17.59 10.85
N HIS A 126 3.53 -16.49 11.50
CA HIS A 126 4.06 -16.13 12.81
C HIS A 126 3.51 -17.05 13.91
N ILE A 127 2.29 -17.56 13.74
CA ILE A 127 1.60 -18.40 14.72
C ILE A 127 2.02 -19.87 14.56
N ILE A 128 2.20 -20.34 13.33
CA ILE A 128 2.43 -21.77 13.03
C ILE A 128 3.88 -22.21 13.27
N LYS A 129 4.83 -21.28 13.37
CA LYS A 129 6.27 -21.57 13.56
C LYS A 129 6.70 -21.63 15.02
N GLU A 130 5.75 -21.62 15.96
CA GLU A 130 5.95 -22.02 17.36
C GLU A 130 5.69 -23.53 17.54
#